data_AF-A0A2G8JRH4-F1
#
_entry.id   AF-A0A2G8JRH4-F1
#
_cell.length_a   1.000
_cell.length_b   1.000
_cell.length_c   1.000
_cell.angle_alpha   90.00
_cell.angle_beta   90.00
_cell.angle_gamma   90.00
#
_symmetry.space_group_name_H-M   'P 1'
#
loop_
_entity.id
_entity.type
_entity.pdbx_description
1 polymer ?
#
loop_
_entity_poly.entity_id
_entity_poly.type
_entity_poly.pdbx_seq_one_letter_code
_entity_poly.pdbx_strand_id
1 'polypeptide(L)'
;MVFIAVSLRTLVRNDATIYNPLYEAHPNNCHCYAKAINAMAGALFQLHGKEDVEERLQEFLALASSSLLTLTQETDKQVSAKAKESVYLLLDHIVKESPFLTQDLLESCFPYALLRNSFHTVLKREAPTSKH
;
A
#
# COMPACT_ATOMS: atom_id res chain seq x y z
N MET A 1 10.39 -11.35 -2.87
CA MET A 1 9.61 -10.29 -2.16
C MET A 1 10.26 -8.92 -2.20
N VAL A 2 11.56 -8.78 -1.93
CA VAL A 2 12.29 -7.49 -1.94
C VAL A 2 11.98 -6.63 -3.16
N PHE A 3 12.07 -7.19 -4.37
CA PHE A 3 11.82 -6.43 -5.61
C PHE A 3 10.42 -5.80 -5.66
N ILE A 4 9.39 -6.54 -5.25
CA ILE A 4 8.00 -6.02 -5.22
C ILE A 4 7.92 -4.88 -4.19
N ALA A 5 8.47 -5.08 -2.98
CA ALA A 5 8.42 -4.11 -1.89
C ALA A 5 9.01 -2.75 -2.30
N VAL A 6 10.22 -2.76 -2.89
CA VAL A 6 10.89 -1.52 -3.31
C VAL A 6 10.25 -0.90 -4.55
N SER A 7 9.53 -1.68 -5.36
CA SER A 7 8.89 -1.21 -6.60
C SER A 7 7.53 -0.54 -6.35
N LEU A 8 6.87 -0.78 -5.23
CA LEU A 8 5.57 -0.15 -4.90
C LEU A 8 5.63 1.39 -4.96
N ARG A 9 6.76 1.97 -4.56
CA ARG A 9 6.96 3.43 -4.61
C ARG A 9 6.82 4.00 -6.01
N THR A 10 7.07 3.22 -7.06
CA THR A 10 7.00 3.72 -8.45
C THR A 10 5.58 4.06 -8.89
N LEU A 11 4.57 3.49 -8.21
CA LEU A 11 3.16 3.73 -8.48
C LEU A 11 2.77 5.20 -8.27
N VAL A 12 3.53 5.96 -7.45
CA VAL A 12 3.26 7.39 -7.20
C VAL A 12 3.49 8.28 -8.43
N ARG A 13 4.14 7.75 -9.47
CA ARG A 13 4.37 8.42 -10.75
C ARG A 13 3.22 8.25 -11.74
N ASN A 14 2.20 7.46 -11.38
CA ASN A 14 1.06 7.19 -12.23
C ASN A 14 -0.23 7.73 -11.58
N ASP A 15 -0.90 8.67 -12.24
CA ASP A 15 -2.15 9.24 -11.73
C ASP A 15 -3.32 8.23 -11.72
N ALA A 16 -3.25 7.15 -12.50
CA ALA A 16 -4.21 6.04 -12.41
C ALA A 16 -4.09 5.23 -11.09
N THR A 17 -3.09 5.55 -10.25
CA THR A 17 -2.95 5.04 -8.88
C THR A 17 -3.82 5.81 -7.88
N ILE A 18 -4.47 6.91 -8.26
CA ILE A 18 -5.27 7.67 -7.29
C ILE A 18 -6.49 6.83 -6.85
N TYR A 19 -6.61 6.58 -5.55
CA TYR A 19 -7.66 5.74 -4.98
C TYR A 19 -9.03 6.41 -5.10
N ASN A 20 -10.01 5.63 -5.53
CA ASN A 20 -11.40 6.03 -5.56
C ASN A 20 -12.17 5.33 -4.42
N PRO A 21 -12.60 6.06 -3.38
CA PRO A 21 -13.32 5.50 -2.24
C PRO A 21 -14.73 5.02 -2.58
N LEU A 22 -15.36 5.48 -3.66
CA LEU A 22 -16.68 4.97 -4.08
C LEU A 22 -16.60 3.52 -4.57
N TYR A 23 -15.47 3.15 -5.18
CA TYR A 23 -15.21 1.79 -5.67
C TYR A 23 -14.31 0.99 -4.73
N GLU A 24 -13.84 1.63 -3.65
CA GLU A 24 -12.78 1.13 -2.77
C GLU A 24 -11.56 0.60 -3.53
N ALA A 25 -11.21 1.24 -4.64
CA ALA A 25 -10.29 0.71 -5.64
C ALA A 25 -9.44 1.78 -6.33
N HIS A 26 -8.34 1.34 -6.94
CA HIS A 26 -7.49 2.16 -7.82
C HIS A 26 -7.78 1.86 -9.30
N PRO A 27 -7.89 2.87 -10.18
CA PRO A 27 -8.14 2.69 -11.61
C PRO A 27 -7.16 1.77 -12.33
N ASN A 28 -5.89 1.75 -11.93
CA ASN A 28 -4.87 0.86 -12.49
C ASN A 28 -4.84 -0.54 -11.85
N ASN A 29 -5.82 -0.88 -11.01
CA ASN A 29 -5.94 -2.16 -10.32
C ASN A 29 -4.81 -2.51 -9.34
N CYS A 30 -4.02 -1.54 -8.87
CA CYS A 30 -2.92 -1.85 -7.94
C CYS A 30 -3.41 -2.38 -6.59
N HIS A 31 -4.65 -2.09 -6.16
CA HIS A 31 -5.30 -2.76 -5.02
C HIS A 31 -5.28 -4.29 -5.11
N CYS A 32 -5.35 -4.88 -6.31
CA CYS A 32 -5.25 -6.33 -6.52
C CYS A 32 -3.87 -6.90 -6.12
N TYR A 33 -2.84 -6.06 -5.99
CA TYR A 33 -1.53 -6.50 -5.53
C TYR A 33 -1.59 -7.08 -4.12
N ALA A 34 -2.50 -6.62 -3.26
CA ALA A 34 -2.73 -7.21 -1.95
C ALA A 34 -2.98 -8.72 -2.05
N LYS A 35 -3.93 -9.12 -2.89
CA LYS A 35 -4.26 -10.53 -3.09
C LYS A 35 -3.13 -11.29 -3.77
N ALA A 36 -2.51 -10.69 -4.80
CA ALA A 36 -1.42 -11.33 -5.54
C ALA A 36 -0.18 -11.58 -4.67
N ILE A 37 0.24 -10.59 -3.88
CA ILE A 37 1.41 -10.70 -3.01
C ILE A 37 1.19 -11.79 -1.96
N ASN A 38 0.03 -11.80 -1.29
CA ASN A 38 -0.28 -12.79 -0.28
C ASN A 38 -0.37 -14.21 -0.86
N ALA A 39 -1.05 -14.38 -1.99
CA ALA A 39 -1.16 -15.67 -2.66
C ALA A 39 0.20 -16.19 -3.14
N MET A 40 1.02 -15.34 -3.77
CA MET A 40 2.36 -15.72 -4.22
C MET A 40 3.29 -16.03 -3.05
N ALA A 41 3.23 -15.27 -1.96
CA ALA A 41 4.01 -15.56 -0.74
C ALA A 41 3.68 -16.94 -0.20
N GLY A 42 2.38 -17.19 0.05
CA GLY A 42 1.90 -18.44 0.60
C GLY A 42 2.29 -19.62 -0.28
N ALA A 43 2.05 -19.53 -1.60
CA ALA A 43 2.37 -20.60 -2.52
C ALA A 43 3.87 -20.87 -2.63
N LEU A 44 4.68 -19.82 -2.83
CA LEU A 44 6.12 -19.98 -3.05
C LEU A 44 6.84 -20.43 -1.79
N PHE A 45 6.63 -19.79 -0.65
CA PHE A 45 7.37 -20.15 0.57
C PHE A 45 6.92 -21.50 1.15
N GLN A 46 5.64 -21.89 0.94
CA GLN A 46 5.21 -23.26 1.24
C GLN A 46 5.90 -24.29 0.35
N LEU A 47 6.00 -24.03 -0.96
CA LEU A 47 6.66 -24.94 -1.90
C LEU A 47 8.14 -25.18 -1.56
N HIS A 48 8.83 -24.16 -1.05
CA HIS A 48 10.26 -24.26 -0.69
C HIS A 48 10.48 -24.84 0.73
N GLY A 49 9.44 -25.27 1.43
CA GLY A 49 9.52 -26.10 2.63
C GLY A 49 10.10 -25.42 3.88
N LYS A 50 10.09 -24.09 3.93
CA LYS A 50 10.61 -23.33 5.07
C LYS A 50 9.55 -22.85 6.05
N GLU A 51 8.26 -22.94 5.68
CA GLU A 51 7.10 -22.47 6.47
C GLU A 51 7.28 -21.05 7.05
N ASP A 52 8.11 -20.23 6.38
CA ASP A 52 8.55 -18.91 6.81
C ASP A 52 7.73 -17.79 6.14
N VAL A 53 6.52 -18.11 5.66
CA VAL A 53 5.64 -17.18 4.94
C VAL A 53 5.41 -15.91 5.74
N GLU A 54 5.13 -16.07 7.04
CA GLU A 54 4.93 -14.94 7.97
C GLU A 54 6.18 -14.06 8.02
N GLU A 55 7.33 -14.61 8.41
CA GLU A 55 8.60 -13.87 8.51
C GLU A 55 8.94 -13.11 7.22
N ARG A 56 8.77 -13.78 6.06
CA ARG A 56 9.06 -13.19 4.75
C ARG A 56 8.07 -12.08 4.36
N LEU A 57 6.81 -12.18 4.79
CA LEU A 57 5.81 -11.11 4.62
C LEU A 57 6.06 -9.94 5.59
N GLN A 58 6.52 -10.20 6.81
CA GLN A 58 6.90 -9.16 7.77
C GLN A 58 8.11 -8.36 7.24
N GLU A 59 9.13 -9.03 6.70
CA GLU A 59 10.27 -8.39 6.03
C GLU A 59 9.83 -7.57 4.81
N PHE A 60 8.93 -8.13 3.99
CA PHE A 60 8.34 -7.41 2.86
C PHE A 60 7.67 -6.12 3.31
N LEU A 61 6.85 -6.19 4.38
CA LEU A 61 6.11 -5.05 4.90
C LEU A 61 7.06 -3.96 5.44
N ALA A 62 8.09 -4.35 6.18
CA ALA A 62 9.09 -3.43 6.70
C ALA A 62 9.85 -2.71 5.56
N LEU A 63 10.26 -3.45 4.52
CA LEU A 63 10.93 -2.89 3.35
C LEU A 63 10.02 -1.96 2.53
N ALA A 64 8.76 -2.37 2.31
CA ALA A 64 7.78 -1.57 1.58
C ALA A 64 7.47 -0.26 2.32
N SER A 65 7.25 -0.34 3.64
CA SER A 65 6.99 0.81 4.50
C SER A 65 8.17 1.78 4.52
N SER A 66 9.39 1.26 4.70
CA SER A 66 10.62 2.07 4.63
C SER A 66 10.75 2.78 3.28
N SER A 67 10.59 2.05 2.18
CA SER A 67 10.63 2.60 0.81
C SER A 67 9.63 3.74 0.61
N LEU A 68 8.39 3.57 1.09
CA LEU A 68 7.32 4.56 0.96
C LEU A 68 7.49 5.77 1.89
N LEU A 69 8.08 5.59 3.08
CA LEU A 69 8.39 6.69 3.99
C LEU A 69 9.45 7.63 3.41
N THR A 70 10.43 7.10 2.64
CA THR A 70 11.43 7.95 1.96
C THR A 70 10.79 8.92 0.96
N LEU A 71 9.62 8.61 0.38
CA LEU A 71 8.89 9.51 -0.51
C LEU A 71 8.35 10.77 0.18
N THR A 72 8.32 10.80 1.51
CA THR A 72 7.85 11.97 2.26
C THR A 72 8.76 13.18 2.05
N GLN A 73 10.04 12.93 1.81
CA GLN A 73 11.07 13.95 1.63
C GLN A 73 11.32 14.27 0.14
N GLU A 74 10.73 13.52 -0.79
CA GLU A 74 10.92 13.74 -2.22
C GLU A 74 10.01 14.84 -2.74
N THR A 75 10.62 15.87 -3.35
CA THR A 75 9.94 17.00 -3.98
C THR A 75 9.97 16.93 -5.51
N ASP A 76 10.23 15.74 -6.07
CA ASP A 76 10.25 15.54 -7.52
C ASP A 76 8.88 15.87 -8.14
N LYS A 77 8.88 16.64 -9.23
CA LYS A 77 7.67 17.04 -9.96
C LYS A 77 6.92 15.84 -10.53
N GLN A 78 7.57 14.69 -10.70
CA GLN A 78 6.94 13.45 -11.15
C GLN A 78 6.18 12.70 -10.05
N VAL A 79 6.34 13.08 -8.78
CA VAL A 79 5.64 12.44 -7.65
C VAL A 79 4.31 13.14 -7.42
N SER A 80 3.22 12.43 -7.74
CA SER A 80 1.87 12.92 -7.47
C SER A 80 1.57 12.77 -5.97
N ALA A 81 1.35 13.88 -5.27
CA ALA A 81 1.01 13.85 -3.84
C ALA A 81 -0.26 13.03 -3.57
N LYS A 82 -1.22 13.06 -4.51
CA LYS A 82 -2.46 12.26 -4.44
C LYS A 82 -2.19 10.77 -4.59
N ALA A 83 -1.34 10.41 -5.55
CA ALA A 83 -0.95 9.02 -5.75
C ALA A 83 -0.15 8.50 -4.55
N LYS A 84 0.70 9.34 -3.93
CA LYS A 84 1.45 8.99 -2.71
C LYS A 84 0.52 8.56 -1.57
N GLU A 85 -0.48 9.37 -1.25
CA GLU A 85 -1.50 9.03 -0.26
C GLU A 85 -2.23 7.73 -0.61
N SER A 86 -2.54 7.54 -1.90
CA SER A 86 -3.26 6.36 -2.39
C SER A 86 -2.43 5.07 -2.31
N VAL A 87 -1.11 5.16 -2.46
CA VAL A 87 -0.19 4.04 -2.26
C VAL A 87 -0.02 3.70 -0.78
N TYR A 88 -0.17 4.66 0.13
CA TYR A 88 -0.23 4.34 1.57
C TYR A 88 -1.46 3.49 1.89
N LEU A 89 -2.61 3.78 1.27
CA LEU A 89 -3.80 2.94 1.41
C LEU A 89 -3.57 1.52 0.87
N LEU A 90 -2.74 1.36 -0.16
CA LEU A 90 -2.37 0.03 -0.67
C LEU A 90 -1.66 -0.82 0.38
N LEU A 91 -0.81 -0.23 1.25
CA LEU A 91 -0.21 -0.97 2.37
C LEU A 91 -1.28 -1.51 3.33
N ASP A 92 -2.27 -0.69 3.68
CA ASP A 92 -3.39 -1.11 4.52
C ASP A 92 -4.20 -2.25 3.86
N HIS A 93 -4.45 -2.16 2.55
CA HIS A 93 -5.09 -3.26 1.80
C HIS A 93 -4.26 -4.56 1.82
N ILE A 94 -2.93 -4.47 1.67
CA ILE A 94 -2.03 -5.64 1.73
C ILE A 94 -2.13 -6.34 3.10
N VAL A 95 -2.13 -5.55 4.17
CA VAL A 95 -2.21 -6.06 5.55
C VAL A 95 -3.58 -6.67 5.84
N LYS A 96 -4.67 -6.00 5.43
CA LYS A 96 -6.05 -6.51 5.61
C LYS A 96 -6.32 -7.82 4.86
N GLU A 97 -5.74 -7.99 3.68
CA GLU A 97 -5.90 -9.21 2.88
C GLU A 97 -5.04 -10.38 3.41
N SER A 98 -4.01 -10.10 4.21
CA SER A 98 -3.07 -11.11 4.67
C SER A 98 -3.52 -11.77 5.97
N PRO A 99 -3.55 -13.11 6.07
CA PRO A 99 -3.70 -13.78 7.36
C PRO A 99 -2.40 -13.78 8.20
N PHE A 100 -1.27 -13.34 7.63
CA PHE A 100 0.05 -13.37 8.26
C PHE A 100 0.53 -11.99 8.74
N LEU A 101 -0.19 -10.92 8.38
CA LEU A 101 0.15 -9.54 8.77
C LEU A 101 -0.94 -8.98 9.66
N THR A 102 -0.53 -8.19 10.65
CA THR A 102 -1.43 -7.52 11.58
C THR A 102 -1.33 -6.01 11.45
N GLN A 103 -2.38 -5.31 11.86
CA GLN A 103 -2.38 -3.85 11.93
C GLN A 103 -1.36 -3.33 12.96
N ASP A 104 -1.10 -4.08 14.04
CA ASP A 104 -0.06 -3.73 15.02
C ASP A 104 1.34 -3.78 14.40
N LEU A 105 1.60 -4.76 13.53
CA LEU A 105 2.86 -4.84 12.80
C LEU A 105 3.00 -3.68 11.80
N LEU A 106 1.91 -3.32 11.10
CA LEU A 106 1.91 -2.15 10.23
C LEU A 106 2.24 -0.88 11.01
N GLU A 107 1.62 -0.67 12.17
CA GLU A 107 1.88 0.51 13.02
C GLU A 107 3.34 0.58 13.48
N SER A 108 3.97 -0.56 13.72
CA SER A 108 5.39 -0.62 14.12
C SER A 108 6.36 -0.12 13.04
N CYS A 109 5.97 -0.16 11.76
CA CYS A 109 6.83 0.20 10.63
C CYS A 109 6.29 1.35 9.77
N PHE A 110 5.03 1.73 9.93
CA PHE A 110 4.36 2.79 9.18
C PHE A 110 3.35 3.53 10.07
N PRO A 111 3.52 4.84 10.34
CA PRO A 111 2.66 5.58 11.26
C PRO A 111 1.19 5.63 10.80
N TYR A 112 0.25 5.18 11.64
CA TYR A 112 -1.19 5.17 11.36
C TYR A 112 -1.75 6.56 11.07
N ALA A 113 -1.14 7.61 11.64
CA ALA A 113 -1.52 8.99 11.34
C ALA A 113 -1.43 9.31 9.83
N LEU A 114 -0.44 8.76 9.12
CA LEU A 114 -0.31 8.95 7.66
C LEU A 114 -1.43 8.24 6.90
N LEU A 115 -1.80 7.03 7.30
CA LEU A 115 -2.91 6.28 6.71
C LEU A 115 -4.24 6.99 6.94
N ARG A 116 -4.52 7.38 8.20
CA ARG A 116 -5.73 8.10 8.57
C ARG A 116 -5.88 9.41 7.81
N ASN A 117 -4.80 10.19 7.71
CA ASN A 117 -4.81 11.45 6.95
C ASN A 117 -5.03 11.20 5.46
N SER A 118 -4.42 10.15 4.90
CA SER A 118 -4.61 9.76 3.49
C SER A 118 -6.07 9.38 3.21
N PHE A 119 -6.69 8.56 4.05
CA PHE A 119 -8.11 8.20 3.95
C PHE A 119 -9.02 9.43 4.03
N HIS A 120 -8.81 10.29 5.03
CA HIS A 120 -9.62 11.51 5.18
C HIS A 120 -9.50 12.44 3.96
N THR A 121 -8.27 12.62 3.45
CA THR A 121 -8.03 13.46 2.27
C THR A 121 -8.71 12.89 1.03
N VAL A 122 -8.67 11.57 0.83
CA VAL A 122 -9.31 10.94 -0.33
C VAL A 122 -10.84 11.00 -0.22
N LEU A 123 -11.43 10.76 0.95
CA LEU A 123 -12.87 10.91 1.16
C LEU A 123 -13.36 12.34 0.93
N LYS A 124 -12.61 13.34 1.40
CA LYS A 124 -12.95 14.75 1.21
C LYS A 124 -12.92 15.16 -0.27
N ARG A 125 -12.13 14.50 -1.12
CA ARG A 125 -12.06 14.78 -2.56
C ARG A 125 -13.30 14.30 -3.31
N GLU A 126 -13.84 13.14 -2.94
CA GLU A 126 -15.04 12.58 -3.60
C GLU A 126 -16.35 13.08 -3.01
N ALA A 127 -16.34 13.71 -1.83
CA ALA A 127 -17.54 14.31 -1.26
C ALA A 127 -18.16 15.29 -2.29
N PRO A 128 -19.42 15.08 -2.72
CA PRO A 128 -20.04 15.93 -3.72
C PRO A 128 -20.08 17.34 -3.16
N THR A 129 -19.40 18.28 -3.84
CA THR A 129 -19.68 19.69 -3.63
C THR A 129 -21.08 19.94 -4.15
N SER A 130 -22.07 19.91 -3.25
CA SER A 130 -23.39 20.47 -3.51
C SER A 130 -23.19 21.94 -3.88
N LYS A 131 -23.11 22.20 -5.19
CA LYS A 131 -23.24 23.53 -5.75
C LYS A 131 -24.69 23.66 -6.21
N HIS A 132 -25.50 24.20 -5.30
CA HIS A 132 -26.73 24.91 -5.63
C HIS A 132 -26.41 26.20 -6.40
#